data_AF-A0A9P5NJS3-F1
#
_entry.id   AF-A0A9P5NJS3-F1
#
_cell.length_a   1.000
_cell.length_b   1.000
_cell.length_c   1.000
_cell.angle_alpha   90.00
_cell.angle_beta   90.00
_cell.angle_gamma   90.00
#
_symmetry.space_group_name_H-M   'P 1'
#
loop_
_entity.id
_entity.type
_entity.pdbx_description
1 polymer ?
#
loop_
_entity_poly.entity_id
_entity_poly.type
_entity_poly.pdbx_seq_one_letter_code
_entity_poly.pdbx_strand_id
1 'polypeptide(L)'
;MIFPARPHLADQGLSAGRGALSRVGEYWYPIRLIERTGPTTAKAYQWRVEWWREIIFPADISLVPGNISLVNETEIIDSLWLKQKERRGIRLGRWKHAYEVETSEDILADPSRVPYSADVDTALSPFKDTLKLLLEQRVDELGDKVIPAKNWLERNVKSPLFSTLMPYVGSLSIIERAQISNWFDIHIGKRSKKARLAWLGYLPLAHAHTLYISQRLQRSPETALSHTSLLHHAWDILYTGISERIIDVDVAKECLYILEEEMFEVSTRAGKAGFFQWGLDAGHHQDGWDVYANLPPQFNRANYKGNDEDLEVWRLIHC
;
A
#
# COMPACT_ATOMS: atom_id res chain seq x y z
N MET A 1 0.94 -1.90 20.14
CA MET A 1 -0.49 -1.88 19.79
C MET A 1 -1.03 -3.29 19.91
N ILE A 2 -1.96 -3.52 20.84
CA ILE A 2 -2.69 -4.79 20.93
C ILE A 2 -3.83 -4.64 19.91
N PHE A 3 -3.70 -5.30 18.77
CA PHE A 3 -4.82 -5.39 17.84
C PHE A 3 -5.94 -6.17 18.53
N PRO A 4 -7.18 -5.65 18.62
CA PRO A 4 -8.29 -6.43 19.14
C PRO A 4 -8.45 -7.68 18.28
N ALA A 5 -8.78 -8.81 18.91
CA ALA A 5 -9.07 -10.06 18.22
C ALA A 5 -10.18 -9.82 17.20
N ARG A 6 -9.83 -9.79 15.91
CA ARG A 6 -10.81 -9.68 14.83
C ARG A 6 -11.65 -10.97 14.83
N PRO A 7 -12.99 -10.89 14.74
CA PRO A 7 -13.83 -12.08 14.59
C PRO A 7 -13.36 -12.88 13.36
N HIS A 8 -13.30 -14.21 13.51
CA HIS A 8 -12.72 -15.12 12.52
C HIS A 8 -13.47 -15.00 11.18
N LEU A 9 -12.81 -14.51 10.13
CA LEU A 9 -13.31 -14.43 8.76
C LEU A 9 -13.25 -15.78 8.01
N ALA A 10 -12.88 -16.86 8.70
CA ALA A 10 -12.50 -18.14 8.11
C ALA A 10 -13.65 -18.91 7.42
N ASP A 11 -14.91 -18.58 7.69
CA ASP A 11 -16.08 -19.29 7.11
C ASP A 11 -16.72 -18.58 5.90
N GLN A 12 -16.17 -17.46 5.42
CA GLN A 12 -16.88 -16.62 4.44
C GLN A 12 -16.66 -16.96 2.96
N GLY A 13 -15.87 -17.99 2.63
CA GLY A 13 -15.59 -18.35 1.24
C GLY A 13 -15.09 -17.18 0.38
N LEU A 14 -15.38 -17.23 -0.92
CA LEU A 14 -15.04 -16.17 -1.88
C LEU A 14 -15.97 -14.95 -1.69
N SER A 15 -15.41 -13.80 -1.30
CA SER A 15 -16.15 -12.56 -1.13
C SER A 15 -15.34 -11.34 -1.61
N ALA A 16 -16.05 -10.31 -2.07
CA ALA A 16 -15.44 -9.07 -2.53
C ALA A 16 -14.63 -8.40 -1.42
N GLY A 17 -13.44 -7.89 -1.75
CA GLY A 17 -12.50 -7.30 -0.80
C GLY A 17 -11.60 -8.30 -0.08
N ARG A 18 -11.69 -9.60 -0.36
CA ARG A 18 -10.77 -10.61 0.19
C ARG A 18 -9.66 -10.99 -0.79
N GLY A 19 -8.54 -11.42 -0.21
CA GLY A 19 -7.51 -12.15 -0.95
C GLY A 19 -7.93 -13.59 -1.22
N ALA A 20 -7.52 -14.13 -2.36
CA ALA A 20 -7.69 -15.51 -2.78
C ALA A 20 -6.48 -15.93 -3.63
N LEU A 21 -6.42 -17.19 -4.03
CA LEU A 21 -5.46 -17.68 -5.01
C LEU A 21 -6.17 -18.02 -6.32
N SER A 22 -5.55 -17.69 -7.45
CA SER A 22 -6.01 -18.04 -8.79
C SER A 22 -4.97 -18.89 -9.50
N ARG A 23 -5.42 -19.89 -10.27
CA ARG A 23 -4.54 -20.79 -11.01
C ARG A 23 -4.06 -20.15 -12.32
N VAL A 24 -2.76 -20.25 -12.59
CA VAL A 24 -2.12 -19.93 -13.87
C VAL A 24 -1.12 -21.03 -14.21
N GLY A 25 -1.45 -21.82 -15.23
CA GLY A 25 -0.70 -23.04 -15.55
C GLY A 25 -0.74 -24.05 -14.41
N GLU A 26 0.43 -24.41 -13.90
CA GLU A 26 0.57 -25.37 -12.78
C GLU A 26 0.60 -24.70 -11.40
N TYR A 27 0.65 -23.36 -11.35
CA TYR A 27 0.89 -22.62 -10.12
C TYR A 27 -0.31 -21.75 -9.71
N TRP A 28 -0.39 -21.45 -8.42
CA TRP A 28 -1.43 -20.62 -7.83
C TRP A 28 -0.86 -19.30 -7.31
N TYR A 29 -1.48 -18.18 -7.67
CA TYR A 29 -0.99 -16.84 -7.38
C TYR A 29 -2.03 -15.98 -6.66
N PRO A 30 -1.60 -15.04 -5.80
CA PRO A 30 -2.51 -14.20 -5.04
C PRO A 30 -3.26 -13.19 -5.91
N ILE A 31 -4.56 -13.10 -5.64
CA ILE A 31 -5.48 -12.15 -6.25
C ILE A 31 -6.34 -11.49 -5.18
N ARG A 32 -6.83 -10.27 -5.46
CA ARG A 32 -7.90 -9.62 -4.70
C ARG A 32 -9.21 -9.75 -5.47
N LEU A 33 -10.23 -10.27 -4.81
CA LEU A 33 -11.58 -10.38 -5.36
C LEU A 33 -12.24 -9.00 -5.36
N ILE A 34 -12.61 -8.47 -6.53
CA ILE A 34 -13.27 -7.16 -6.65
C ILE A 34 -14.78 -7.34 -6.72
N GLU A 35 -15.24 -8.13 -7.68
CA GLU A 35 -16.66 -8.26 -7.98
C GLU A 35 -16.95 -9.62 -8.60
N ARG A 36 -18.02 -10.27 -8.15
CA ARG A 36 -18.52 -11.50 -8.73
C ARG A 36 -19.48 -11.15 -9.86
N THR A 37 -19.15 -11.55 -11.09
CA THR A 37 -19.99 -11.33 -12.25
C THR A 37 -20.89 -12.54 -12.49
N GLY A 38 -22.12 -12.28 -12.95
CA GLY A 38 -23.14 -13.30 -13.23
C GLY A 38 -22.71 -14.32 -14.31
N PRO A 39 -23.51 -15.38 -14.52
CA PRO A 39 -23.08 -16.50 -15.35
C PRO A 39 -22.92 -16.07 -16.82
N THR A 40 -21.70 -16.20 -17.34
CA THR A 40 -21.44 -16.10 -18.79
C THR A 40 -21.87 -17.39 -19.45
N THR A 41 -22.99 -17.36 -20.19
CA THR A 41 -23.52 -18.35 -21.17
C THR A 41 -23.52 -19.86 -20.83
N ALA A 42 -22.93 -20.30 -19.71
CA ALA A 42 -22.57 -21.67 -19.38
C ALA A 42 -22.73 -21.99 -17.87
N LYS A 43 -23.50 -21.18 -17.12
CA LYS A 43 -23.71 -21.34 -15.65
C LYS A 43 -22.43 -21.24 -14.77
N ALA A 44 -21.29 -20.82 -15.31
CA ALA A 44 -20.08 -20.57 -14.54
C ALA A 44 -20.04 -19.10 -14.09
N TYR A 45 -19.88 -18.87 -12.78
CA TYR A 45 -19.60 -17.54 -12.25
C TYR A 45 -18.15 -17.16 -12.57
N GLN A 46 -17.93 -15.87 -12.82
CA GLN A 46 -16.60 -15.30 -12.98
C GLN A 46 -16.38 -14.24 -11.92
N TRP A 47 -15.12 -13.96 -11.63
CA TRP A 47 -14.71 -12.87 -10.76
C TRP A 47 -13.87 -11.88 -11.54
N ARG A 48 -14.17 -10.60 -11.36
CA ARG A 48 -13.22 -9.53 -11.62
C ARG A 48 -12.23 -9.51 -10.48
N VAL A 49 -10.96 -9.71 -10.80
CA VAL A 49 -9.89 -9.85 -9.81
C VAL A 49 -8.73 -8.91 -10.15
N GLU A 50 -8.06 -8.40 -9.14
CA GLU A 50 -6.79 -7.71 -9.27
C GLU A 50 -5.66 -8.66 -8.88
N TRP A 51 -4.70 -8.86 -9.78
CA TRP A 51 -3.52 -9.66 -9.49
C TRP A 51 -2.58 -8.91 -8.57
N TRP A 52 -1.97 -9.61 -7.61
CA TRP A 52 -0.95 -8.97 -6.78
C TRP A 52 0.19 -8.41 -7.63
N ARG A 53 0.59 -7.17 -7.32
CA ARG A 53 1.53 -6.40 -8.14
C ARG A 53 2.97 -6.87 -8.08
N GLU A 54 3.35 -7.65 -7.07
CA GLU A 54 4.70 -8.22 -6.94
C GLU A 54 4.73 -9.72 -7.28
N ILE A 55 3.80 -10.18 -8.13
CA ILE A 55 3.87 -11.52 -8.70
C ILE A 55 5.03 -11.60 -9.70
N ILE A 56 5.72 -12.73 -9.71
CA ILE A 56 6.73 -13.09 -10.71
C ILE A 56 6.14 -14.22 -11.54
N PHE A 57 5.51 -13.90 -12.67
CA PHE A 57 5.01 -14.92 -13.59
C PHE A 57 6.14 -15.56 -14.42
N PRO A 58 6.00 -16.82 -14.84
CA PRO A 58 6.82 -17.42 -15.88
C PRO A 58 6.78 -16.59 -17.18
N ALA A 59 7.88 -16.63 -17.95
CA ALA A 59 8.08 -15.75 -19.11
C ALA A 59 7.06 -15.95 -20.26
N ASP A 60 6.40 -17.11 -20.31
CA ASP A 60 5.38 -17.48 -21.29
C ASP A 60 3.96 -17.02 -20.92
N ILE A 61 3.77 -16.47 -19.73
CA ILE A 61 2.48 -15.96 -19.25
C ILE A 61 2.30 -14.50 -19.65
N SER A 62 1.18 -14.20 -20.32
CA SER A 62 0.84 -12.85 -20.78
C SER A 62 0.13 -11.98 -19.73
N LEU A 63 -0.08 -12.49 -18.52
CA LEU A 63 -0.67 -11.72 -17.42
C LEU A 63 0.33 -10.71 -16.89
N VAL A 64 -0.18 -9.53 -16.52
CA VAL A 64 0.63 -8.44 -15.97
C VAL A 64 0.29 -8.30 -14.48
N PRO A 65 1.28 -8.38 -13.57
CA PRO A 65 1.07 -8.12 -12.15
C PRO A 65 0.40 -6.76 -11.89
N GLY A 66 -0.52 -6.69 -10.94
CA GLY A 66 -1.25 -5.46 -10.61
C GLY A 66 -2.42 -5.13 -11.56
N ASN A 67 -2.53 -5.81 -12.70
CA ASN A 67 -3.67 -5.60 -13.59
C ASN A 67 -4.92 -6.32 -13.10
N ILE A 68 -6.05 -5.90 -13.66
CA ILE A 68 -7.35 -6.51 -13.42
C ILE A 68 -7.71 -7.44 -14.58
N SER A 69 -8.23 -8.63 -14.28
CA SER A 69 -8.78 -9.56 -15.28
C SER A 69 -10.05 -10.25 -14.79
N LEU A 70 -10.70 -10.98 -15.69
CA LEU A 70 -11.77 -11.92 -15.35
C LEU A 70 -11.18 -13.32 -15.17
N VAL A 71 -11.59 -14.01 -14.11
CA VAL A 71 -11.17 -15.38 -13.80
C VAL A 71 -12.40 -16.23 -13.49
N ASN A 72 -12.44 -17.46 -13.99
CA ASN A 72 -13.51 -18.41 -13.66
C ASN A 72 -13.45 -18.78 -12.18
N GLU A 73 -14.59 -18.82 -11.50
CA GLU A 73 -14.65 -19.16 -10.07
C GLU A 73 -14.04 -20.53 -9.74
N THR A 74 -14.08 -21.48 -10.68
CA THR A 74 -13.48 -22.81 -10.54
C THR A 74 -11.95 -22.80 -10.50
N GLU A 75 -11.33 -21.72 -10.98
CA GLU A 75 -9.88 -21.52 -10.95
C GLU A 75 -9.45 -20.68 -9.73
N ILE A 76 -10.36 -20.45 -8.78
CA ILE A 76 -10.12 -19.64 -7.58
C ILE A 76 -10.32 -20.50 -6.33
N ILE A 77 -9.38 -20.41 -5.40
CA ILE A 77 -9.48 -20.98 -4.05
C ILE A 77 -9.25 -19.88 -3.01
N ASP A 78 -9.86 -20.01 -1.85
CA ASP A 78 -9.57 -19.16 -0.70
C ASP A 78 -8.24 -19.56 -0.02
N SER A 79 -8.03 -19.16 1.22
CA SER A 79 -6.84 -19.52 2.00
C SER A 79 -6.79 -21.00 2.38
N LEU A 80 -7.83 -21.79 2.10
CA LEU A 80 -7.95 -23.18 2.51
C LEU A 80 -7.74 -23.37 4.02
N TRP A 81 -8.26 -22.45 4.84
CA TRP A 81 -8.12 -22.48 6.29
C TRP A 81 -8.57 -23.83 6.87
N LEU A 82 -7.75 -24.44 7.73
CA LEU A 82 -7.96 -25.78 8.32
C LEU A 82 -7.98 -26.96 7.32
N LYS A 83 -7.84 -26.73 6.01
CA LYS A 83 -7.92 -27.78 4.97
C LYS A 83 -6.54 -28.32 4.59
N GLN A 84 -5.95 -29.12 5.48
CA GLN A 84 -4.59 -29.67 5.33
C GLN A 84 -4.37 -30.36 3.97
N LYS A 85 -5.22 -31.35 3.62
CA LYS A 85 -5.07 -32.16 2.41
C LYS A 85 -5.10 -31.32 1.14
N GLU A 86 -5.95 -30.30 1.09
CA GLU A 86 -6.06 -29.43 -0.08
C GLU A 86 -4.80 -28.57 -0.23
N ARG A 87 -4.26 -27.97 0.85
CA ARG A 87 -3.01 -27.17 0.80
C ARG A 87 -1.81 -27.97 0.28
N ARG A 88 -1.69 -29.23 0.69
CA ARG A 88 -0.59 -30.13 0.25
C ARG A 88 -0.59 -30.38 -1.25
N GLY A 89 -1.76 -30.36 -1.89
CA GLY A 89 -1.93 -30.53 -3.33
C GLY A 89 -1.67 -29.27 -4.17
N ILE A 90 -1.34 -28.14 -3.54
CA ILE A 90 -1.23 -26.84 -4.22
C ILE A 90 0.23 -26.41 -4.36
N ARG A 91 0.66 -26.19 -5.61
CA ARG A 91 1.94 -25.54 -5.92
C ARG A 91 1.73 -24.04 -6.04
N LEU A 92 2.35 -23.28 -5.16
CA LEU A 92 2.31 -21.82 -5.21
C LEU A 92 3.25 -21.28 -6.28
N GLY A 93 2.79 -20.23 -6.98
CA GLY A 93 3.61 -19.38 -7.83
C GLY A 93 4.48 -18.46 -6.99
N ARG A 94 5.38 -17.69 -7.59
CA ARG A 94 6.29 -16.82 -6.84
C ARG A 94 5.77 -15.39 -6.73
N TRP A 95 5.80 -14.82 -5.53
CA TRP A 95 5.56 -13.39 -5.31
C TRP A 95 6.38 -12.85 -4.14
N LYS A 96 6.44 -11.52 -4.02
CA LYS A 96 6.95 -10.85 -2.82
C LYS A 96 5.84 -10.72 -1.78
N HIS A 97 6.08 -11.16 -0.54
CA HIS A 97 5.06 -11.14 0.51
C HIS A 97 4.61 -9.71 0.83
N ALA A 98 3.36 -9.56 1.31
CA ALA A 98 2.81 -8.25 1.66
C ALA A 98 3.68 -7.51 2.70
N TYR A 99 4.24 -8.26 3.64
CA TYR A 99 5.13 -7.74 4.69
C TYR A 99 6.43 -7.15 4.16
N GLU A 100 6.95 -7.67 3.04
CA GLU A 100 8.20 -7.22 2.44
C GLU A 100 8.02 -5.96 1.58
N VAL A 101 6.78 -5.64 1.20
CA VAL A 101 6.49 -4.46 0.38
C VAL A 101 6.46 -3.21 1.23
N GLU A 102 7.03 -2.14 0.72
CA GLU A 102 7.10 -0.85 1.41
C GLU A 102 5.70 -0.26 1.59
N THR A 103 5.48 0.40 2.72
CA THR A 103 4.29 1.23 2.96
C THR A 103 4.49 2.63 2.36
N SER A 104 3.41 3.41 2.29
CA SER A 104 3.51 4.84 1.99
C SER A 104 4.43 5.56 2.97
N GLU A 105 4.42 5.19 4.25
CA GLU A 105 5.32 5.73 5.27
C GLU A 105 6.79 5.43 4.94
N ASP A 106 7.11 4.19 4.55
CA ASP A 106 8.48 3.80 4.18
C ASP A 106 9.00 4.56 2.94
N ILE A 107 8.12 4.82 1.97
CA ILE A 107 8.46 5.60 0.77
C ILE A 107 8.69 7.07 1.13
N LEU A 108 7.83 7.64 1.97
CA LEU A 108 7.85 9.06 2.32
C LEU A 108 8.88 9.42 3.41
N ALA A 109 9.30 8.45 4.22
CA ALA A 109 10.26 8.66 5.31
C ALA A 109 11.65 9.06 4.82
N ASP A 110 12.06 8.62 3.62
CA ASP A 110 13.28 9.10 2.99
C ASP A 110 13.01 9.88 1.69
N PRO A 111 13.05 11.22 1.77
CA PRO A 111 12.92 12.10 0.61
C PRO A 111 13.90 11.80 -0.51
N SER A 112 15.02 11.11 -0.29
CA SER A 112 16.00 10.86 -1.34
C SER A 112 15.60 9.78 -2.35
N ARG A 113 14.59 8.95 -2.02
CA ARG A 113 14.25 7.74 -2.78
C ARG A 113 13.60 8.01 -4.13
N VAL A 114 12.76 9.03 -4.21
CA VAL A 114 12.01 9.37 -5.42
C VAL A 114 12.49 10.72 -5.93
N PRO A 115 13.28 10.76 -7.01
CA PRO A 115 13.72 12.03 -7.61
C PRO A 115 12.54 12.89 -8.03
N TYR A 116 12.61 14.18 -7.73
CA TYR A 116 11.58 15.13 -8.16
C TYR A 116 11.52 15.27 -9.69
N SER A 117 10.33 15.57 -10.20
CA SER A 117 10.09 15.80 -11.63
C SER A 117 10.33 17.27 -12.03
N ALA A 118 10.46 17.53 -13.34
CA ALA A 118 10.56 18.89 -13.86
C ALA A 118 9.31 19.75 -13.53
N ASP A 119 8.14 19.12 -13.42
CA ASP A 119 6.91 19.81 -13.01
C ASP A 119 6.97 20.28 -11.56
N VAL A 120 7.49 19.45 -10.66
CA VAL A 120 7.72 19.83 -9.25
C VAL A 120 8.73 20.98 -9.17
N ASP A 121 9.84 20.89 -9.91
CA ASP A 121 10.86 21.95 -9.91
C ASP A 121 10.31 23.28 -10.44
N THR A 122 9.53 23.23 -11.52
CA THR A 122 8.87 24.40 -12.11
C THR A 122 7.88 25.04 -11.13
N ALA A 123 7.08 24.23 -10.43
CA ALA A 123 6.07 24.72 -9.51
C ALA A 123 6.68 25.37 -8.25
N LEU A 124 7.78 24.82 -7.73
CA LEU A 124 8.32 25.22 -6.42
C LEU A 124 9.48 26.22 -6.50
N SER A 125 10.26 26.21 -7.59
CA SER A 125 11.42 27.10 -7.74
C SER A 125 11.14 28.59 -7.53
N PRO A 126 10.01 29.17 -8.00
CA PRO A 126 9.70 30.58 -7.76
C PRO A 126 9.51 30.94 -6.28
N PHE A 127 9.31 29.94 -5.42
CA PHE A 127 8.94 30.13 -4.02
C PHE A 127 10.02 29.68 -3.02
N LYS A 128 11.27 29.47 -3.48
CA LYS A 128 12.40 29.03 -2.63
C LYS A 128 12.56 29.87 -1.37
N ASP A 129 12.56 31.20 -1.50
CA ASP A 129 12.74 32.10 -0.37
C ASP A 129 11.58 32.02 0.63
N THR A 130 10.35 31.94 0.15
CA THR A 130 9.15 31.76 0.99
C THR A 130 9.23 30.46 1.79
N LEU A 131 9.56 29.35 1.14
CA LEU A 131 9.68 28.04 1.77
C LEU A 131 10.84 27.99 2.78
N LYS A 132 11.94 28.68 2.49
CA LYS A 132 13.08 28.82 3.41
C LYS A 132 12.71 29.63 4.66
N LEU A 133 12.04 30.78 4.50
CA LEU A 133 11.56 31.58 5.63
C LEU A 133 10.57 30.79 6.49
N LEU A 134 9.70 29.98 5.90
CA LEU A 134 8.82 29.07 6.63
C LEU A 134 9.60 28.01 7.42
N LEU A 135 10.62 27.38 6.82
CA LEU A 135 11.47 26.41 7.54
C LEU A 135 12.23 27.07 8.71
N GLU A 136 12.72 28.29 8.51
CA GLU A 136 13.44 29.08 9.51
C GLU A 136 12.51 29.74 10.54
N GLN A 137 11.18 29.55 10.43
CA GLN A 137 10.16 30.13 11.29
C GLN A 137 10.13 31.67 11.31
N ARG A 138 10.60 32.31 10.24
CA ARG A 138 10.70 33.77 10.09
C ARG A 138 9.46 34.34 9.40
N VAL A 139 8.30 34.11 10.01
CA VAL A 139 7.00 34.47 9.41
C VAL A 139 6.80 35.97 9.22
N ASP A 140 7.40 36.79 10.08
CA ASP A 140 7.27 38.25 10.01
C ASP A 140 7.90 38.83 8.74
N GLU A 141 8.85 38.10 8.13
CA GLU A 141 9.52 38.49 6.88
C GLU A 141 8.77 38.05 5.62
N LEU A 142 7.64 37.36 5.76
CA LEU A 142 6.83 36.92 4.64
C LEU A 142 5.95 38.04 4.06
N GLY A 143 5.77 39.15 4.79
CA GLY A 143 4.93 40.27 4.37
C GLY A 143 3.51 39.82 4.03
N ASP A 144 2.98 40.30 2.90
CA ASP A 144 1.60 40.01 2.44
C ASP A 144 1.46 38.67 1.68
N LYS A 145 2.47 37.80 1.71
CA LYS A 145 2.41 36.51 1.01
C LYS A 145 1.29 35.64 1.60
N VAL A 146 0.43 35.14 0.72
CA VAL A 146 -0.71 34.31 1.12
C VAL A 146 -0.26 32.86 1.34
N ILE A 147 -0.47 32.38 2.56
CA ILE A 147 -0.14 31.00 2.98
C ILE A 147 -1.41 30.40 3.60
N PRO A 148 -2.29 29.78 2.81
CA PRO A 148 -3.60 29.34 3.30
C PRO A 148 -3.52 28.36 4.47
N ALA A 149 -2.55 27.43 4.45
CA ALA A 149 -2.29 26.49 5.54
C ALA A 149 -1.93 27.18 6.87
N LYS A 150 -1.18 28.29 6.83
CA LYS A 150 -0.87 29.12 8.00
C LYS A 150 -2.14 29.78 8.53
N ASN A 151 -2.92 30.40 7.64
CA ASN A 151 -4.18 31.05 8.01
C ASN A 151 -5.18 30.04 8.62
N TRP A 152 -5.19 28.81 8.12
CA TRP A 152 -6.01 27.73 8.67
C TRP A 152 -5.55 27.35 10.08
N LEU A 153 -4.24 27.17 10.30
CA LEU A 153 -3.69 26.87 11.63
C LEU A 153 -4.04 27.96 12.65
N GLU A 154 -3.81 29.23 12.31
CA GLU A 154 -4.07 30.37 13.20
C GLU A 154 -5.54 30.50 13.59
N ARG A 155 -6.47 30.09 12.72
CA ARG A 155 -7.92 30.17 12.96
C ARG A 155 -8.49 28.96 13.69
N ASN A 156 -7.97 27.77 13.42
CA ASN A 156 -8.60 26.51 13.84
C ASN A 156 -7.83 25.75 14.92
N VAL A 157 -6.56 26.08 15.16
CA VAL A 157 -5.68 25.33 16.06
C VAL A 157 -5.04 26.27 17.09
N LYS A 158 -5.11 25.88 18.37
CA LYS A 158 -4.50 26.65 19.48
C LYS A 158 -3.02 26.31 19.72
N SER A 159 -2.53 25.25 19.07
CA SER A 159 -1.15 24.77 19.19
C SER A 159 -0.16 25.63 18.39
N PRO A 160 1.15 25.57 18.69
CA PRO A 160 2.14 26.36 17.98
C PRO A 160 2.16 26.05 16.47
N LEU A 161 2.30 27.10 15.66
CA LEU A 161 2.24 27.05 14.20
C LEU A 161 3.19 26.01 13.58
N PHE A 162 4.41 25.93 14.11
CA PHE A 162 5.50 25.12 13.55
C PHE A 162 5.67 23.74 14.20
N SER A 163 4.90 23.42 15.23
CA SER A 163 4.91 22.11 15.88
C SER A 163 3.61 21.33 15.69
N THR A 164 2.66 21.88 14.92
CA THR A 164 1.39 21.23 14.61
C THR A 164 1.51 20.41 13.34
N LEU A 165 1.25 19.11 13.45
CA LEU A 165 1.22 18.21 12.29
C LEU A 165 0.13 18.60 11.30
N MET A 166 0.48 18.56 10.02
CA MET A 166 -0.36 18.91 8.88
C MET A 166 -0.47 17.70 7.95
N PRO A 167 -1.37 16.75 8.26
CA PRO A 167 -1.50 15.51 7.49
C PRO A 167 -2.29 15.67 6.17
N TYR A 168 -2.75 16.89 5.87
CA TYR A 168 -3.61 17.15 4.71
C TYR A 168 -2.82 17.18 3.41
N VAL A 169 -3.09 16.19 2.56
CA VAL A 169 -2.40 15.97 1.27
C VAL A 169 -3.37 15.85 0.09
N GLY A 170 -4.67 15.91 0.34
CA GLY A 170 -5.73 15.87 -0.68
C GLY A 170 -5.61 14.66 -1.60
N SER A 171 -5.69 14.93 -2.91
CA SER A 171 -5.58 13.95 -3.99
C SER A 171 -4.15 13.72 -4.49
N LEU A 172 -3.12 14.22 -3.81
CA LEU A 172 -1.73 13.98 -4.22
C LEU A 172 -1.39 12.50 -4.06
N SER A 173 -0.87 11.91 -5.13
CA SER A 173 -0.34 10.55 -5.07
C SER A 173 0.88 10.46 -4.15
N ILE A 174 1.18 9.25 -3.65
CA ILE A 174 2.39 8.98 -2.85
C ILE A 174 3.65 9.43 -3.60
N ILE A 175 3.70 9.20 -4.92
CA ILE A 175 4.83 9.59 -5.76
C ILE A 175 4.99 11.11 -5.82
N GLU A 176 3.90 11.86 -6.04
CA GLU A 176 3.97 13.33 -6.05
C GLU A 176 4.42 13.89 -4.70
N ARG A 177 3.90 13.34 -3.60
CA ARG A 177 4.32 13.72 -2.24
C ARG A 177 5.79 13.43 -1.99
N ALA A 178 6.29 12.28 -2.45
CA ALA A 178 7.68 11.91 -2.35
C ALA A 178 8.58 12.84 -3.19
N GLN A 179 8.15 13.18 -4.41
CA GLN A 179 8.85 14.12 -5.29
C GLN A 179 8.92 15.54 -4.70
N ILE A 180 7.81 16.05 -4.15
CA ILE A 180 7.79 17.36 -3.49
C ILE A 180 8.72 17.35 -2.26
N SER A 181 8.69 16.27 -1.48
CA SER A 181 9.58 16.09 -0.34
C SER A 181 11.05 16.03 -0.76
N ASN A 182 11.38 15.33 -1.84
CA ASN A 182 12.72 15.27 -2.42
C ASN A 182 13.23 16.65 -2.82
N TRP A 183 12.42 17.41 -3.55
CA TRP A 183 12.75 18.77 -3.95
C TRP A 183 12.99 19.67 -2.74
N PHE A 184 12.10 19.61 -1.74
CA PHE A 184 12.21 20.40 -0.52
C PHE A 184 13.48 20.06 0.26
N ASP A 185 13.80 18.77 0.42
CA ASP A 185 15.01 18.31 1.10
C ASP A 185 16.27 18.83 0.39
N ILE A 186 16.31 18.82 -0.95
CA ILE A 186 17.46 19.29 -1.73
C ILE A 186 17.63 20.81 -1.64
N HIS A 187 16.58 21.58 -1.93
CA HIS A 187 16.69 23.03 -2.16
C HIS A 187 16.51 23.87 -0.89
N ILE A 188 15.74 23.37 0.08
CA ILE A 188 15.38 24.11 1.29
C ILE A 188 16.06 23.49 2.52
N GLY A 189 15.88 22.19 2.72
CA GLY A 189 16.44 21.44 3.85
C GLY A 189 17.95 21.15 3.75
N LYS A 190 18.56 21.39 2.59
CA LYS A 190 19.98 21.11 2.28
C LYS A 190 20.41 19.67 2.63
N ARG A 191 19.51 18.71 2.45
CA ARG A 191 19.68 17.27 2.76
C ARG A 191 20.00 16.97 4.23
N SER A 192 19.68 17.89 5.14
CA SER A 192 19.92 17.71 6.57
C SER A 192 18.86 16.79 7.17
N LYS A 193 19.25 15.55 7.52
CA LYS A 193 18.37 14.60 8.23
C LYS A 193 17.77 15.18 9.51
N LYS A 194 18.53 16.01 10.24
CA LYS A 194 18.05 16.70 11.45
C LYS A 194 16.98 17.74 11.11
N ALA A 195 17.15 18.48 10.02
CA ALA A 195 16.18 19.48 9.59
C ALA A 195 14.85 18.86 9.15
N ARG A 196 14.85 17.60 8.69
CA ARG A 196 13.63 16.87 8.30
C ARG A 196 12.55 16.86 9.39
N LEU A 197 12.95 16.79 10.67
CA LEU A 197 12.02 16.86 11.81
C LEU A 197 11.28 18.20 11.92
N ALA A 198 11.76 19.26 11.27
CA ALA A 198 11.13 20.59 11.32
C ALA A 198 10.18 20.86 10.13
N TRP A 199 10.13 19.98 9.13
CA TRP A 199 9.30 20.20 7.94
C TRP A 199 8.51 18.98 7.46
N LEU A 200 8.97 17.75 7.73
CA LEU A 200 8.21 16.55 7.38
C LEU A 200 6.88 16.53 8.16
N GLY A 201 5.78 16.62 7.43
CA GLY A 201 4.44 16.68 8.02
C GLY A 201 4.08 18.01 8.68
N TYR A 202 4.83 19.09 8.43
CA TYR A 202 4.57 20.42 9.02
C TYR A 202 4.26 21.48 7.96
N LEU A 203 3.94 22.70 8.44
CA LEU A 203 3.55 23.84 7.63
C LEU A 203 4.42 24.11 6.39
N PRO A 204 5.77 24.06 6.44
CA PRO A 204 6.59 24.35 5.26
C PRO A 204 6.31 23.41 4.08
N LEU A 205 6.19 22.10 4.37
CA LEU A 205 5.88 21.09 3.36
C LEU A 205 4.42 21.17 2.90
N ALA A 206 3.48 21.41 3.82
CA ALA A 206 2.07 21.62 3.48
C ALA A 206 1.88 22.79 2.51
N HIS A 207 2.65 23.88 2.69
CA HIS A 207 2.65 24.98 1.75
C HIS A 207 3.25 24.59 0.39
N ALA A 208 4.33 23.79 0.37
CA ALA A 208 4.87 23.26 -0.89
C ALA A 208 3.84 22.41 -1.67
N HIS A 209 3.07 21.55 -0.99
CA HIS A 209 1.95 20.84 -1.61
C HIS A 209 0.92 21.81 -2.21
N THR A 210 0.60 22.89 -1.49
CA THR A 210 -0.37 23.92 -1.93
C THR A 210 0.11 24.61 -3.20
N LEU A 211 1.39 24.99 -3.26
CA LEU A 211 2.01 25.62 -4.42
C LEU A 211 1.96 24.71 -5.66
N TYR A 212 2.28 23.43 -5.48
CA TYR A 212 2.24 22.46 -6.56
C TYR A 212 0.83 22.26 -7.15
N ILE A 213 -0.19 22.13 -6.30
CA ILE A 213 -1.58 22.02 -6.78
C ILE A 213 -2.03 23.32 -7.44
N SER A 214 -1.70 24.48 -6.88
CA SER A 214 -2.01 25.78 -7.47
C SER A 214 -1.46 25.90 -8.90
N GLN A 215 -0.21 25.45 -9.11
CA GLN A 215 0.40 25.42 -10.45
C GLN A 215 -0.33 24.49 -11.42
N ARG A 216 -0.84 23.33 -10.96
CA ARG A 216 -1.66 22.41 -11.77
C ARG A 216 -3.01 23.05 -12.13
N LEU A 217 -3.67 23.70 -11.18
CA LEU A 217 -4.93 24.41 -11.41
C LEU A 217 -4.76 25.53 -12.44
N GLN A 218 -3.65 26.27 -12.38
CA GLN A 218 -3.36 27.34 -13.35
C GLN A 218 -3.24 26.84 -14.80
N ARG A 219 -2.84 25.57 -15.00
CA ARG A 219 -2.74 24.95 -16.33
C ARG A 219 -4.10 24.44 -16.85
N SER A 220 -5.15 24.41 -16.02
CA SER A 220 -6.49 23.99 -16.43
C SER A 220 -7.19 25.11 -17.22
N PRO A 221 -7.85 24.81 -18.36
CA PRO A 221 -8.53 25.81 -19.18
C PRO A 221 -9.68 26.57 -18.48
N GLU A 222 -10.14 26.05 -17.33
CA GLU A 222 -11.37 26.50 -16.67
C GLU A 222 -11.20 27.65 -15.67
N THR A 223 -9.97 28.07 -15.33
CA THR A 223 -9.75 29.00 -14.21
C THR A 223 -8.85 30.19 -14.54
N ALA A 224 -9.46 31.29 -15.00
CA ALA A 224 -8.86 32.64 -14.94
C ALA A 224 -8.94 33.21 -13.51
N LEU A 225 -8.39 32.49 -12.54
CA LEU A 225 -8.38 32.89 -11.13
C LEU A 225 -7.10 33.69 -10.81
N SER A 226 -7.20 34.62 -9.86
CA SER A 226 -6.02 35.27 -9.29
C SER A 226 -5.11 34.24 -8.60
N HIS A 227 -3.80 34.52 -8.51
CA HIS A 227 -2.87 33.62 -7.81
C HIS A 227 -3.29 33.33 -6.37
N THR A 228 -3.77 34.35 -5.64
CA THR A 228 -4.30 34.21 -4.28
C THR A 228 -5.50 33.27 -4.24
N SER A 229 -6.44 33.42 -5.17
CA SER A 229 -7.61 32.54 -5.27
C SER A 229 -7.21 31.10 -5.60
N LEU A 230 -6.21 30.90 -6.47
CA LEU A 230 -5.67 29.59 -6.78
C LEU A 230 -5.02 28.92 -5.57
N LEU A 231 -4.29 29.67 -4.74
CA LEU A 231 -3.69 29.12 -3.51
C LEU A 231 -4.76 28.68 -2.51
N HIS A 232 -5.81 29.48 -2.31
CA HIS A 232 -6.93 29.10 -1.44
C HIS A 232 -7.64 27.86 -1.96
N HIS A 233 -7.96 27.81 -3.26
CA HIS A 233 -8.58 26.63 -3.87
C HIS A 233 -7.68 25.39 -3.75
N ALA A 234 -6.38 25.53 -4.00
CA ALA A 234 -5.41 24.44 -3.85
C ALA A 234 -5.37 23.91 -2.41
N TRP A 235 -5.41 24.80 -1.41
CA TRP A 235 -5.48 24.39 -0.01
C TRP A 235 -6.80 23.70 0.34
N ASP A 236 -7.92 24.20 -0.19
CA ASP A 236 -9.22 23.56 0.01
C ASP A 236 -9.23 22.15 -0.58
N ILE A 237 -8.60 21.91 -1.74
CA ILE A 237 -8.40 20.55 -2.29
C ILE A 237 -7.55 19.68 -1.35
N LEU A 238 -6.48 20.22 -0.76
CA LEU A 238 -5.64 19.46 0.18
C LEU A 238 -6.41 19.07 1.46
N TYR A 239 -7.20 20.01 1.96
CA TYR A 239 -7.92 19.89 3.22
C TYR A 239 -9.21 19.07 3.10
N THR A 240 -9.98 19.28 2.02
CA THR A 240 -11.29 18.63 1.79
C THR A 240 -11.20 17.41 0.88
N GLY A 241 -10.13 17.29 0.08
CA GLY A 241 -9.88 16.17 -0.81
C GLY A 241 -9.70 14.89 0.00
N ILE A 242 -10.79 14.13 0.12
CA ILE A 242 -10.89 12.84 0.81
C ILE A 242 -10.72 12.96 2.33
N SER A 243 -11.70 13.63 2.94
CA SER A 243 -12.07 13.44 4.33
C SER A 243 -12.66 12.03 4.54
N GLU A 244 -11.83 11.02 4.84
CA GLU A 244 -12.23 9.88 5.70
C GLU A 244 -11.09 8.95 6.14
N ARG A 245 -9.90 8.97 5.52
CA ARG A 245 -8.72 8.24 6.05
C ARG A 245 -7.45 9.04 5.85
N ILE A 246 -6.86 9.47 6.97
CA ILE A 246 -5.53 10.11 7.08
C ILE A 246 -4.39 9.17 6.60
N ILE A 247 -4.71 7.93 6.20
CA ILE A 247 -3.76 6.87 5.89
C ILE A 247 -3.95 6.50 4.43
N ASP A 248 -2.87 6.52 3.64
CA ASP A 248 -2.84 5.88 2.33
C ASP A 248 -3.02 4.36 2.55
N VAL A 249 -4.26 3.89 2.57
CA VAL A 249 -4.55 2.47 2.77
C VAL A 249 -4.33 1.74 1.45
N ASP A 250 -3.23 1.01 1.38
CA ASP A 250 -2.99 0.05 0.31
C ASP A 250 -3.86 -1.20 0.54
N VAL A 251 -5.09 -1.13 0.03
CA VAL A 251 -6.08 -2.20 0.19
C VAL A 251 -5.57 -3.54 -0.36
N ALA A 252 -4.86 -3.53 -1.49
CA ALA A 252 -4.33 -4.76 -2.07
C ALA A 252 -3.31 -5.43 -1.14
N LYS A 253 -2.42 -4.64 -0.53
CA LYS A 253 -1.46 -5.12 0.48
C LYS A 253 -2.15 -5.63 1.73
N GLU A 254 -3.18 -4.95 2.25
CA GLU A 254 -3.93 -5.42 3.42
C GLU A 254 -4.68 -6.74 3.14
N CYS A 255 -5.31 -6.85 1.97
CA CYS A 255 -5.99 -8.08 1.54
C CYS A 255 -5.01 -9.25 1.43
N LEU A 256 -3.83 -9.03 0.84
CA LEU A 256 -2.81 -10.06 0.74
C LEU A 256 -2.24 -10.42 2.12
N TYR A 257 -1.96 -9.44 2.98
CA TYR A 257 -1.44 -9.72 4.33
C TYR A 257 -2.40 -10.61 5.13
N ILE A 258 -3.71 -10.40 5.03
CA ILE A 258 -4.72 -11.25 5.67
C ILE A 258 -4.74 -12.64 5.04
N LEU A 259 -4.71 -12.73 3.70
CA LEU A 259 -4.62 -14.02 3.01
C LEU A 259 -3.38 -14.80 3.45
N GLU A 260 -2.22 -14.15 3.52
CA GLU A 260 -0.94 -14.75 3.94
C GLU A 260 -0.97 -15.17 5.41
N GLU A 261 -1.59 -14.40 6.30
CA GLU A 261 -1.81 -14.81 7.70
C GLU A 261 -2.63 -16.11 7.74
N GLU A 262 -3.72 -16.18 6.96
CA GLU A 262 -4.52 -17.40 6.89
C GLU A 262 -3.75 -18.57 6.26
N MET A 263 -2.95 -18.32 5.22
CA MET A 263 -2.19 -19.35 4.52
C MET A 263 -1.03 -19.90 5.35
N PHE A 264 -0.34 -19.05 6.09
CA PHE A 264 0.99 -19.35 6.65
C PHE A 264 1.09 -19.23 8.18
N GLU A 265 0.03 -18.85 8.90
CA GLU A 265 0.07 -18.85 10.37
C GLU A 265 0.34 -20.27 10.92
N VAL A 266 1.35 -20.37 11.79
CA VAL A 266 1.68 -21.57 12.56
C VAL A 266 1.17 -21.37 13.98
N SER A 267 0.01 -21.98 14.27
CA SER A 267 -0.67 -21.79 15.55
C SER A 267 -1.67 -22.90 15.87
N THR A 268 -2.08 -23.00 17.13
CA THR A 268 -3.14 -23.93 17.55
C THR A 268 -4.47 -23.71 16.83
N ARG A 269 -4.77 -22.47 16.41
CA ARG A 269 -6.00 -22.19 15.65
C ARG A 269 -5.89 -22.59 14.18
N ALA A 270 -4.69 -22.56 13.60
CA ALA A 270 -4.46 -23.01 12.22
C ALA A 270 -4.40 -24.55 12.14
N GLY A 271 -4.16 -25.20 13.28
CA GLY A 271 -4.08 -26.66 13.40
C GLY A 271 -3.01 -27.24 12.48
N LYS A 272 -3.20 -28.48 12.04
CA LYS A 272 -2.28 -29.17 11.12
C LYS A 272 -2.08 -28.42 9.81
N ALA A 273 -3.13 -27.78 9.28
CA ALA A 273 -3.10 -27.06 8.01
C ALA A 273 -2.12 -25.87 8.00
N GLY A 274 -1.86 -25.27 9.17
CA GLY A 274 -0.88 -24.18 9.31
C GLY A 274 0.57 -24.64 9.37
N PHE A 275 0.82 -25.93 9.66
CA PHE A 275 2.17 -26.43 9.93
C PHE A 275 2.91 -26.84 8.63
N PHE A 276 3.36 -25.86 7.84
CA PHE A 276 4.24 -26.08 6.68
C PHE A 276 3.66 -27.00 5.58
N GLN A 277 2.35 -26.91 5.32
CA GLN A 277 1.63 -27.90 4.50
C GLN A 277 1.54 -27.58 3.01
N TRP A 278 1.91 -26.39 2.53
CA TRP A 278 1.74 -26.05 1.12
C TRP A 278 2.66 -26.89 0.23
N GLY A 279 2.10 -27.51 -0.81
CA GLY A 279 2.85 -28.19 -1.87
C GLY A 279 3.53 -29.53 -1.52
N LEU A 280 3.40 -30.03 -0.28
CA LEU A 280 4.09 -31.24 0.15
C LEU A 280 3.78 -32.49 -0.71
N ASP A 281 2.57 -32.59 -1.27
CA ASP A 281 2.16 -33.72 -2.12
C ASP A 281 2.18 -33.40 -3.63
N ALA A 282 2.38 -32.14 -4.00
CA ALA A 282 2.34 -31.68 -5.39
C ALA A 282 3.73 -31.35 -5.97
N GLY A 283 4.77 -31.31 -5.13
CA GLY A 283 6.14 -30.99 -5.53
C GLY A 283 6.48 -29.51 -5.38
N HIS A 284 7.61 -29.11 -5.95
CA HIS A 284 8.18 -27.78 -5.70
C HIS A 284 7.27 -26.63 -6.18
N HIS A 285 7.21 -25.58 -5.37
CA HIS A 285 6.71 -24.27 -5.78
C HIS A 285 7.55 -23.69 -6.92
N GLN A 286 7.04 -22.65 -7.57
CA GLN A 286 7.70 -22.03 -8.71
C GLN A 286 9.15 -21.65 -8.37
N ASP A 287 10.08 -22.03 -9.24
CA ASP A 287 11.52 -21.77 -9.11
C ASP A 287 12.15 -22.30 -7.81
N GLY A 288 11.52 -23.28 -7.15
CA GLY A 288 11.96 -23.79 -5.85
C GLY A 288 11.80 -22.77 -4.72
N TRP A 289 10.88 -21.82 -4.86
CA TRP A 289 10.64 -20.77 -3.88
C TRP A 289 10.19 -21.31 -2.53
N ASP A 290 10.85 -20.87 -1.46
CA ASP A 290 10.42 -21.12 -0.08
C ASP A 290 9.34 -20.10 0.33
N VAL A 291 8.09 -20.56 0.37
CA VAL A 291 6.90 -19.76 0.70
C VAL A 291 6.82 -19.37 2.17
N TYR A 292 7.69 -19.92 3.02
CA TYR A 292 7.76 -19.61 4.45
C TYR A 292 8.92 -18.68 4.81
N ALA A 293 9.75 -18.31 3.83
CA ALA A 293 10.80 -17.31 4.02
C ALA A 293 10.22 -15.90 4.11
N ASN A 294 10.87 -15.01 4.86
CA ASN A 294 10.52 -13.59 4.98
C ASN A 294 9.07 -13.28 5.46
N LEU A 295 8.41 -14.25 6.10
CA LEU A 295 7.11 -14.03 6.72
C LEU A 295 7.22 -13.17 8.00
N PRO A 296 6.15 -12.46 8.37
CA PRO A 296 6.09 -11.75 9.64
C PRO A 296 6.34 -12.70 10.82
N PRO A 297 7.22 -12.33 11.79
CA PRO A 297 7.51 -13.18 12.95
C PRO A 297 6.26 -13.59 13.74
N GLN A 298 5.24 -12.72 13.78
CA GLN A 298 3.98 -12.95 14.48
C GLN A 298 3.08 -14.02 13.86
N PHE A 299 3.35 -14.48 12.63
CA PHE A 299 2.63 -15.61 12.03
C PHE A 299 2.99 -16.93 12.71
N ASN A 300 4.16 -17.02 13.34
CA ASN A 300 4.45 -18.12 14.25
C ASN A 300 4.06 -17.74 15.68
N ARG A 301 2.96 -18.31 16.18
CA ARG A 301 2.45 -18.03 17.54
C ARG A 301 3.18 -18.83 18.62
N ALA A 302 4.12 -19.70 18.24
CA ALA A 302 4.89 -20.59 19.13
C ALA A 302 4.04 -21.47 20.07
N ASN A 303 2.74 -21.63 19.77
CA ASN A 303 1.80 -22.38 20.59
C ASN A 303 1.39 -23.71 19.94
N TYR A 304 1.71 -23.93 18.66
CA TYR A 304 1.56 -25.22 17.99
C TYR A 304 2.89 -25.96 17.97
N LYS A 305 2.95 -27.09 18.68
CA LYS A 305 4.08 -28.00 18.66
C LYS A 305 3.71 -29.11 17.68
N GLY A 306 3.89 -28.85 16.39
CA GLY A 306 3.69 -29.87 15.37
C GLY A 306 4.56 -31.09 15.63
N ASN A 307 4.14 -32.25 15.16
CA ASN A 307 4.92 -33.49 15.24
C ASN A 307 5.22 -34.04 13.84
N ASP A 308 6.08 -35.05 13.75
CA ASP A 308 6.44 -35.67 12.46
C ASP A 308 5.22 -36.30 11.76
N GLU A 309 4.19 -36.71 12.52
CA GLU A 309 2.93 -37.19 11.97
C GLU A 309 2.14 -36.06 11.28
N ASP A 310 2.26 -34.80 11.70
CA ASP A 310 1.58 -33.68 11.03
C ASP A 310 2.17 -33.40 9.65
N LEU A 311 3.42 -33.78 9.41
CA LEU A 311 4.07 -33.61 8.11
C LEU A 311 3.79 -34.78 7.15
N GLU A 312 3.14 -35.87 7.60
CA GLU A 312 2.96 -37.16 6.89
C GLU A 312 3.72 -37.21 5.57
N VAL A 313 5.00 -37.58 5.60
CA VAL A 313 5.74 -37.82 4.36
C VAL A 313 5.07 -39.03 3.72
N TRP A 314 4.35 -38.84 2.62
CA TRP A 314 3.89 -39.95 1.79
C TRP A 314 5.13 -40.75 1.41
N ARG A 315 5.35 -41.87 2.12
CA ARG A 315 6.33 -42.87 1.71
C ARG A 315 5.92 -43.28 0.30
N LEU A 316 6.76 -42.90 -0.66
CA LEU A 316 6.76 -43.39 -2.03
C LEU A 316 6.30 -44.85 -2.05
N ILE A 317 5.09 -45.09 -2.55
CA ILE A 317 4.75 -46.39 -3.12
C ILE A 317 5.50 -46.41 -4.45
N HIS A 318 6.73 -46.91 -4.41
CA HIS A 318 7.42 -47.50 -5.55
C HIS A 318 7.67 -48.97 -5.18
N CYS A 319 6.68 -49.80 -5.52
CA CYS A 319 6.86 -51.18 -5.92
C CYS A 319 6.11 -51.35 -7.24
#